data_AF-Q2SWB6-F1
#
_entry.id   AF-Q2SWB6-F1
#
_cell.length_a   1.000
_cell.length_b   1.000
_cell.length_c   1.000
_cell.angle_alpha   90.00
_cell.angle_beta   90.00
_cell.angle_gamma   90.00
#
_symmetry.space_group_name_H-M   'P 1'
#
loop_
_entity.id
_entity.type
_entity.pdbx_description
1 polymer ?
#
loop_
_entity_poly.entity_id
_entity_poly.type
_entity_poly.pdbx_seq_one_letter_code
_entity_poly.pdbx_strand_id
1 'polypeptide(L)'
;MKLITGIRGAALAAALATATGPAFAQSSSLDVAASAGAAEAASAAAAQADASPPAVPLKPNPAYARLPRYEGTVGGRPVVVRLGPKTDEPGVHGECQYLDTGAVVLLAGDRDGDTLEIEESDDGTNITGVWIGRFDASGTLSADRMNADQSDPLPVALRPAGSASAPSHAPGSQPAVAAGARQAGVRGQSVDGVANLRTAE
;
A
#
# COMPACT_ATOMS: atom_id res chain seq x y z
N MET A 1 -5.02 40.50 33.19
CA MET A 1 -5.99 41.48 32.67
C MET A 1 -6.22 41.20 31.19
N LYS A 2 -7.49 40.90 30.81
CA LYS A 2 -8.15 40.98 29.48
C LYS A 2 -7.49 40.21 28.31
N LEU A 3 -7.93 39.00 27.91
CA LEU A 3 -9.11 38.65 27.08
C LEU A 3 -9.34 39.57 25.87
N ILE A 4 -9.34 39.02 24.64
CA ILE A 4 -10.38 39.22 23.61
C ILE A 4 -10.34 38.04 22.60
N THR A 5 -11.44 37.29 22.65
CA THR A 5 -12.03 36.39 21.65
C THR A 5 -12.33 37.13 20.34
N GLY A 6 -12.17 36.46 19.20
CA GLY A 6 -12.80 36.86 17.93
C GLY A 6 -13.31 35.64 17.15
N ILE A 7 -14.62 35.42 17.20
CA ILE A 7 -15.40 34.52 16.33
C ILE A 7 -16.30 35.42 15.47
N ARG A 8 -16.32 35.24 14.14
CA ARG A 8 -17.43 35.30 13.15
C ARG A 8 -16.79 34.98 11.77
N GLY A 9 -17.27 34.14 10.86
CA GLY A 9 -18.58 33.55 10.61
C GLY A 9 -19.12 34.03 9.25
N ALA A 10 -19.11 33.17 8.21
CA ALA A 10 -20.00 33.12 7.03
C ALA A 10 -19.56 31.93 6.14
N ALA A 11 -20.31 30.83 5.95
CA ALA A 11 -21.55 30.66 5.15
C ALA A 11 -21.29 30.99 3.66
N LEU A 12 -21.73 30.28 2.61
CA LEU A 12 -22.64 29.15 2.37
C LEU A 12 -22.61 28.95 0.84
N ALA A 13 -22.65 27.72 0.31
CA ALA A 13 -23.41 27.36 -0.90
C ALA A 13 -23.27 25.86 -1.22
N ALA A 14 -24.10 25.05 -0.58
CA ALA A 14 -24.46 23.74 -1.09
C ALA A 14 -25.64 23.93 -2.06
N ALA A 15 -25.52 23.43 -3.29
CA ALA A 15 -26.65 23.34 -4.22
C ALA A 15 -27.25 21.93 -4.15
N LEU A 16 -28.45 21.85 -3.56
CA LEU A 16 -29.35 20.70 -3.59
C LEU A 16 -30.00 20.61 -4.98
N ALA A 17 -29.88 19.46 -5.64
CA ALA A 17 -30.81 19.08 -6.70
C ALA A 17 -31.95 18.26 -6.08
N THR A 18 -33.16 18.80 -6.23
CA THR A 18 -34.43 18.21 -5.80
C THR A 18 -34.93 17.19 -6.82
N ALA A 19 -35.35 16.01 -6.37
CA ALA A 19 -36.34 15.21 -7.08
C ALA A 19 -37.28 14.50 -6.09
N THR A 20 -38.53 14.91 -6.20
CA THR A 20 -39.76 14.55 -5.49
C THR A 20 -40.13 13.06 -5.65
N GLY A 21 -40.42 12.37 -4.54
CA GLY A 21 -41.29 11.17 -4.52
C GLY A 21 -42.76 11.58 -4.41
N PRO A 22 -43.77 10.68 -4.60
CA PRO A 22 -44.03 9.68 -3.55
C PRO A 22 -44.72 8.35 -3.97
N ALA A 23 -44.53 7.35 -3.10
CA ALA A 23 -45.52 6.47 -2.45
C ALA A 23 -46.54 5.58 -3.22
N PHE A 24 -46.36 4.27 -2.99
CA PHE A 24 -47.30 3.26 -2.44
C PHE A 24 -48.47 2.65 -3.26
N ALA A 25 -48.37 1.30 -3.30
CA ALA A 25 -49.39 0.26 -3.11
C ALA A 25 -50.31 -0.16 -4.28
N GLN A 26 -50.22 -1.43 -4.67
CA GLN A 26 -51.26 -2.45 -4.37
C GLN A 26 -50.83 -3.87 -4.77
N SER A 27 -51.20 -4.83 -3.91
CA SER A 27 -51.15 -6.27 -4.12
C SER A 27 -52.31 -6.76 -5.00
N SER A 28 -52.10 -7.84 -5.78
CA SER A 28 -52.98 -9.04 -5.87
C SER A 28 -52.48 -9.99 -6.96
N SER A 29 -52.43 -11.28 -6.63
CA SER A 29 -51.98 -12.41 -7.45
C SER A 29 -52.99 -12.80 -8.55
N LEU A 30 -52.51 -13.34 -9.67
CA LEU A 30 -53.13 -14.45 -10.42
C LEU A 30 -52.17 -15.01 -11.49
N ASP A 31 -52.31 -16.32 -11.70
CA ASP A 31 -51.41 -17.30 -12.31
C ASP A 31 -51.45 -17.38 -13.85
N VAL A 32 -50.53 -18.21 -14.39
CA VAL A 32 -50.51 -18.87 -15.74
C VAL A 32 -49.99 -18.06 -16.95
N ALA A 33 -48.79 -18.44 -17.44
CA ALA A 33 -48.60 -19.32 -18.62
C ALA A 33 -47.15 -19.29 -19.12
N ALA A 34 -46.58 -20.48 -19.31
CA ALA A 34 -45.22 -20.72 -19.79
C ALA A 34 -45.02 -20.33 -21.27
N SER A 35 -43.81 -19.86 -21.62
CA SER A 35 -43.15 -20.32 -22.84
C SER A 35 -41.63 -20.28 -22.65
N ALA A 36 -41.01 -21.39 -23.05
CA ALA A 36 -39.60 -21.66 -22.92
C ALA A 36 -38.76 -20.73 -23.81
N GLY A 37 -37.66 -20.25 -23.26
CA GLY A 37 -36.59 -19.56 -23.97
C GLY A 37 -35.28 -19.77 -23.20
N ALA A 38 -34.83 -21.01 -23.11
CA ALA A 38 -33.47 -21.31 -22.70
C ALA A 38 -32.53 -20.91 -23.84
N ALA A 39 -31.78 -19.83 -23.65
CA ALA A 39 -30.59 -19.53 -24.44
C ALA A 39 -29.58 -18.83 -23.52
N GLU A 40 -28.63 -19.64 -23.08
CA GLU A 40 -27.30 -19.35 -22.56
C GLU A 40 -27.06 -17.99 -21.89
N ALA A 41 -26.90 -18.08 -20.58
CA ALA A 41 -25.93 -17.30 -19.84
C ALA A 41 -24.53 -17.51 -20.45
N ALA A 42 -24.17 -16.73 -21.46
CA ALA A 42 -22.78 -16.50 -21.81
C ALA A 42 -22.21 -15.50 -20.80
N SER A 43 -21.89 -16.02 -19.61
CA SER A 43 -20.93 -15.41 -18.72
C SER A 43 -19.62 -15.30 -19.49
N ALA A 44 -19.39 -14.16 -20.13
CA ALA A 44 -18.06 -13.77 -20.58
C ALA A 44 -17.24 -13.41 -19.33
N ALA A 45 -16.96 -14.43 -18.51
CA ALA A 45 -15.75 -14.45 -17.73
C ALA A 45 -14.61 -14.48 -18.76
N ALA A 46 -14.23 -13.29 -19.25
CA ALA A 46 -12.94 -13.10 -19.86
C ALA A 46 -11.94 -13.44 -18.76
N ALA A 47 -11.50 -14.70 -18.71
CA ALA A 47 -10.24 -15.03 -18.11
C ALA A 47 -9.20 -14.25 -18.91
N GLN A 48 -8.87 -13.05 -18.43
CA GLN A 48 -7.77 -12.27 -18.97
C GLN A 48 -6.52 -13.10 -18.69
N ALA A 49 -6.04 -13.72 -19.76
CA ALA A 49 -4.74 -14.34 -19.80
C ALA A 49 -3.73 -13.28 -19.35
N ASP A 50 -2.92 -13.64 -18.37
CA ASP A 50 -1.63 -13.03 -18.10
C ASP A 50 -1.01 -12.68 -19.47
N ALA A 51 -0.85 -11.39 -19.77
CA ALA A 51 -0.35 -10.98 -21.06
C ALA A 51 0.98 -11.72 -21.30
N SER A 52 1.17 -12.28 -22.50
CA SER A 52 2.38 -13.06 -22.75
C SER A 52 3.61 -12.20 -22.43
N PRO A 53 4.59 -12.75 -21.68
CA PRO A 53 5.74 -11.97 -21.25
C PRO A 53 6.49 -11.39 -22.47
N PRO A 54 7.18 -10.25 -22.31
CA PRO A 54 7.86 -9.58 -23.40
C PRO A 54 8.91 -10.52 -24.00
N ALA A 55 9.08 -10.45 -25.34
CA ALA A 55 10.02 -11.31 -26.06
C ALA A 55 11.48 -11.14 -25.56
N VAL A 56 11.82 -9.95 -25.07
CA VAL A 56 13.10 -9.64 -24.43
C VAL A 56 12.82 -9.00 -23.07
N PRO A 57 13.05 -9.72 -21.97
CA PRO A 57 12.93 -9.15 -20.64
C PRO A 57 13.93 -8.02 -20.41
N LEU A 58 13.49 -6.98 -19.70
CA LEU A 58 14.37 -5.91 -19.26
C LEU A 58 15.43 -6.41 -18.26
N LYS A 59 16.57 -5.72 -18.25
CA LYS A 59 17.65 -5.93 -17.28
C LYS A 59 17.68 -4.74 -16.31
N PRO A 60 18.11 -4.94 -15.05
CA PRO A 60 18.29 -3.85 -14.11
C PRO A 60 19.21 -2.76 -14.68
N ASN A 61 18.80 -1.49 -14.54
CA ASN A 61 19.59 -0.38 -15.01
C ASN A 61 20.58 0.09 -13.92
N PRO A 62 21.90 0.03 -14.16
CA PRO A 62 22.89 0.46 -13.17
C PRO A 62 22.76 1.94 -12.77
N ALA A 63 22.16 2.79 -13.62
CA ALA A 63 21.88 4.18 -13.26
C ALA A 63 20.89 4.29 -12.09
N TYR A 64 19.89 3.39 -12.03
CA TYR A 64 18.86 3.39 -10.98
C TYR A 64 19.35 2.82 -9.65
N ALA A 65 20.52 2.17 -9.62
CA ALA A 65 21.11 1.64 -8.39
C ALA A 65 21.36 2.72 -7.31
N ARG A 66 21.43 4.00 -7.70
CA ARG A 66 21.62 5.15 -6.80
C ARG A 66 20.32 5.74 -6.26
N LEU A 67 19.17 5.40 -6.85
CA LEU A 67 17.87 5.92 -6.42
C LEU A 67 17.48 5.37 -5.03
N PRO A 68 16.62 6.09 -4.29
CA PRO A 68 16.02 5.57 -3.07
C PRO A 68 15.43 4.17 -3.29
N ARG A 69 15.77 3.27 -2.37
CA ARG A 69 15.38 1.86 -2.45
C ARG A 69 14.23 1.59 -1.49
N TYR A 70 13.24 0.87 -1.97
CA TYR A 70 12.09 0.41 -1.21
C TYR A 70 11.97 -1.11 -1.31
N GLU A 71 11.49 -1.74 -0.25
CA GLU A 71 11.24 -3.19 -0.18
C GLU A 71 9.79 -3.43 0.24
N GLY A 72 9.18 -4.47 -0.31
CA GLY A 72 7.81 -4.82 0.05
C GLY A 72 7.16 -5.75 -0.96
N THR A 73 5.89 -5.52 -1.24
CA THR A 73 5.10 -6.38 -2.13
C THR A 73 4.24 -5.62 -3.13
N VAL A 74 3.98 -6.27 -4.28
CA VAL A 74 2.95 -5.92 -5.27
C VAL A 74 2.05 -7.15 -5.43
N GLY A 75 0.76 -7.05 -5.08
CA GLY A 75 -0.16 -8.20 -5.10
C GLY A 75 0.32 -9.37 -4.23
N GLY A 76 1.08 -9.09 -3.16
CA GLY A 76 1.70 -10.11 -2.31
C GLY A 76 3.02 -10.70 -2.83
N ARG A 77 3.43 -10.39 -4.07
CA ARG A 77 4.71 -10.83 -4.63
C ARG A 77 5.84 -9.94 -4.12
N PRO A 78 6.97 -10.51 -3.65
CA PRO A 78 8.06 -9.73 -3.09
C PRO A 78 8.80 -8.93 -4.16
N VAL A 79 9.04 -7.65 -3.90
CA VAL A 79 9.72 -6.74 -4.83
C VAL A 79 10.76 -5.87 -4.16
N VAL A 80 11.71 -5.39 -4.96
CA VAL A 80 12.57 -4.25 -4.66
C VAL A 80 12.27 -3.16 -5.66
N VAL A 81 11.94 -1.97 -5.18
CA VAL A 81 11.71 -0.80 -6.03
C VAL A 81 12.82 0.22 -5.82
N ARG A 82 13.31 0.79 -6.90
CA ARG A 82 14.25 1.92 -6.90
C ARG A 82 13.55 3.07 -7.58
N LEU A 83 13.13 4.07 -6.81
CA LEU A 83 12.28 5.16 -7.30
C LEU A 83 12.79 6.48 -6.75
N GLY A 84 12.98 7.46 -7.63
CA GLY A 84 13.45 8.79 -7.24
C GLY A 84 13.02 9.86 -8.24
N PRO A 85 13.34 11.13 -7.96
CA PRO A 85 12.98 12.23 -8.84
C PRO A 85 13.70 12.13 -10.19
N LYS A 86 13.01 12.53 -11.26
CA LYS A 86 13.63 12.80 -12.55
C LYS A 86 14.60 14.00 -12.43
N THR A 87 15.64 14.01 -13.25
CA THR A 87 16.70 15.05 -13.20
C THR A 87 16.40 16.28 -14.06
N ASP A 88 15.66 16.09 -15.16
CA ASP A 88 15.53 17.10 -16.22
C ASP A 88 14.12 17.69 -16.32
N GLU A 89 13.13 17.04 -15.71
CA GLU A 89 11.72 17.41 -15.72
C GLU A 89 11.08 17.02 -14.37
N PRO A 90 9.93 17.61 -13.98
CA PRO A 90 9.20 17.15 -12.80
C PRO A 90 8.76 15.69 -12.95
N GLY A 91 8.59 15.03 -11.81
CA GLY A 91 8.12 13.65 -11.74
C GLY A 91 9.17 12.69 -11.15
N VAL A 92 8.84 11.40 -11.23
CA VAL A 92 9.65 10.30 -10.71
C VAL A 92 9.96 9.28 -11.80
N HIS A 93 11.08 8.57 -11.62
CA HIS A 93 11.43 7.42 -12.45
C HIS A 93 12.07 6.33 -11.59
N GLY A 94 12.14 5.13 -12.16
CA GLY A 94 12.72 4.01 -11.47
C GLY A 94 12.52 2.66 -12.15
N GLU A 95 12.72 1.64 -11.34
CA GLU A 95 12.44 0.25 -11.70
C GLU A 95 11.90 -0.52 -10.50
N CYS A 96 11.06 -1.52 -10.77
CA CYS A 96 10.65 -2.55 -9.84
C CYS A 96 11.24 -3.89 -10.28
N GLN A 97 11.89 -4.58 -9.36
CA GLN A 97 12.39 -5.93 -9.55
C GLN A 97 11.58 -6.90 -8.69
N TYR A 98 10.96 -7.87 -9.35
CA TYR A 98 10.30 -9.00 -8.71
C TYR A 98 11.36 -9.99 -8.21
N LEU A 99 11.36 -10.30 -6.92
CA LEU A 99 12.43 -11.11 -6.30
C LEU A 99 12.25 -12.62 -6.53
N ASP A 100 11.04 -13.05 -6.84
CA ASP A 100 10.70 -14.44 -7.16
C ASP A 100 11.23 -14.85 -8.55
N THR A 101 11.16 -13.96 -9.53
CA THR A 101 11.54 -14.24 -10.93
C THR A 101 12.77 -13.48 -11.41
N GLY A 102 13.17 -12.42 -10.72
CA GLY A 102 14.19 -11.47 -11.17
C GLY A 102 13.70 -10.52 -12.27
N ALA A 103 12.43 -10.59 -12.67
CA ALA A 103 11.84 -9.73 -13.71
C ALA A 103 11.92 -8.27 -13.31
N VAL A 104 12.20 -7.40 -14.28
CA VAL A 104 12.32 -5.95 -14.10
C VAL A 104 11.25 -5.26 -14.91
N VAL A 105 10.58 -4.30 -14.30
CA VAL A 105 9.67 -3.37 -14.96
C VAL A 105 10.13 -1.93 -14.70
N LEU A 106 10.03 -1.08 -15.70
CA LEU A 106 10.27 0.35 -15.60
C LEU A 106 9.08 1.05 -14.99
N LEU A 107 9.37 2.08 -14.20
CA LEU A 107 8.38 2.94 -13.56
C LEU A 107 8.67 4.39 -13.92
N ALA A 108 7.66 5.13 -14.36
CA ALA A 108 7.76 6.57 -14.59
C ALA A 108 6.41 7.24 -14.30
N GLY A 109 6.43 8.46 -13.74
CA GLY A 109 5.20 9.19 -13.52
C GLY A 109 5.40 10.45 -12.70
N ASP A 110 4.36 10.86 -11.99
CA ASP A 110 4.28 12.12 -11.28
C ASP A 110 4.14 11.91 -9.77
N ARG A 111 4.67 12.89 -9.03
CA ARG A 111 4.51 12.96 -7.58
C ARG A 111 4.19 14.39 -7.18
N ASP A 112 3.02 14.58 -6.57
CA ASP A 112 2.61 15.85 -5.98
C ASP A 112 2.42 15.68 -4.46
N GLY A 113 3.34 16.28 -3.70
CA GLY A 113 3.43 16.11 -2.26
C GLY A 113 3.57 14.63 -1.88
N ASP A 114 2.52 14.10 -1.26
CA ASP A 114 2.44 12.71 -0.85
C ASP A 114 1.69 11.80 -1.84
N THR A 115 1.03 12.34 -2.86
CA THR A 115 0.34 11.55 -3.90
C THR A 115 1.30 11.09 -5.00
N LEU A 116 1.05 9.90 -5.54
CA LEU A 116 1.86 9.25 -6.56
C LEU A 116 0.97 8.67 -7.67
N GLU A 117 1.34 8.92 -8.92
CA GLU A 117 0.80 8.26 -10.10
C GLU A 117 1.96 7.77 -10.96
N ILE A 118 2.00 6.49 -11.32
CA ILE A 118 3.08 5.86 -12.08
C ILE A 118 2.52 4.99 -13.19
N GLU A 119 3.13 5.04 -14.36
CA GLU A 119 2.99 4.06 -15.43
C GLU A 119 4.11 3.00 -15.34
N GLU A 120 3.72 1.74 -15.56
CA GLU A 120 4.57 0.55 -15.54
C GLU A 120 4.80 0.04 -16.97
N SER A 121 6.03 -0.38 -17.28
CA SER A 121 6.37 -1.01 -18.56
C SER A 121 7.39 -2.13 -18.40
N ASP A 122 7.12 -3.31 -18.97
CA ASP A 122 8.02 -4.47 -18.96
C ASP A 122 8.93 -4.58 -20.19
N ASP A 123 8.75 -3.70 -21.18
CA ASP A 123 9.59 -3.63 -22.40
C ASP A 123 10.15 -2.22 -22.69
N GLY A 124 9.77 -1.22 -21.88
CA GLY A 124 10.15 0.18 -22.03
C GLY A 124 9.44 0.93 -23.15
N THR A 125 8.41 0.34 -23.75
CA THR A 125 7.65 0.92 -24.86
C THR A 125 6.15 0.93 -24.59
N ASN A 126 5.61 -0.18 -24.09
CA ASN A 126 4.18 -0.36 -23.82
C ASN A 126 3.88 -0.19 -22.34
N ILE A 127 2.80 0.53 -22.03
CA ILE A 127 2.27 0.62 -20.67
C ILE A 127 1.52 -0.68 -20.37
N THR A 128 1.93 -1.37 -19.31
CA THR A 128 1.31 -2.64 -18.88
C THR A 128 0.67 -2.55 -17.50
N GLY A 129 0.84 -1.43 -16.81
CA GLY A 129 0.10 -1.13 -15.58
C GLY A 129 0.18 0.33 -15.16
N VAL A 130 -0.66 0.68 -14.20
CA VAL A 130 -0.68 2.00 -13.56
C VAL A 130 -0.71 1.83 -12.05
N TRP A 131 0.07 2.61 -11.31
CA TRP A 131 0.08 2.61 -9.86
C TRP A 131 -0.46 3.95 -9.36
N ILE A 132 -1.48 3.93 -8.51
CA ILE A 132 -2.04 5.13 -7.88
C ILE A 132 -1.93 4.98 -6.38
N GLY A 133 -1.28 5.92 -5.69
CA GLY A 133 -1.01 5.76 -4.26
C GLY A 133 -0.51 6.98 -3.55
N ARG A 134 -0.06 6.78 -2.30
CA ARG A 134 0.43 7.84 -1.43
C ARG A 134 1.58 7.38 -0.54
N PHE A 135 2.48 8.31 -0.24
CA PHE A 135 3.51 8.15 0.79
C PHE A 135 2.98 8.61 2.15
N ASP A 136 3.23 7.85 3.20
CA ASP A 136 2.99 8.33 4.56
C ASP A 136 4.17 9.16 5.09
N ALA A 137 4.03 9.70 6.31
CA ALA A 137 5.08 10.50 6.95
C ALA A 137 6.38 9.72 7.25
N SER A 138 6.35 8.39 7.24
CA SER A 138 7.53 7.53 7.37
C SER A 138 8.22 7.26 6.03
N GLY A 139 7.62 7.72 4.93
CA GLY A 139 8.06 7.42 3.56
C GLY A 139 7.62 6.03 3.06
N THR A 140 6.72 5.35 3.77
CA THR A 140 6.11 4.10 3.28
C THR A 140 5.13 4.44 2.14
N LEU A 141 5.23 3.74 1.02
CA LEU A 141 4.29 3.86 -0.10
C LEU A 141 3.20 2.79 0.03
N SER A 142 1.94 3.23 0.00
CA SER A 142 0.78 2.39 -0.24
C SER A 142 0.12 2.81 -1.55
N ALA A 143 -0.10 1.87 -2.46
CA ALA A 143 -0.71 2.14 -3.77
C ALA A 143 -1.56 0.96 -4.25
N ASP A 144 -2.36 1.18 -5.28
CA ASP A 144 -3.00 0.13 -6.07
C ASP A 144 -2.32 0.08 -7.45
N ARG A 145 -1.74 -1.08 -7.79
CA ARG A 145 -1.25 -1.38 -9.14
C ARG A 145 -2.38 -2.02 -9.93
N MET A 146 -2.77 -1.41 -11.03
CA MET A 146 -3.81 -1.90 -11.94
C MET A 146 -3.19 -2.23 -13.30
N ASN A 147 -3.94 -2.95 -14.14
CA ASN A 147 -3.62 -3.11 -15.56
C ASN A 147 -3.68 -1.75 -16.28
N ALA A 148 -3.19 -1.69 -17.53
CA ALA A 148 -3.18 -0.46 -18.32
C ALA A 148 -4.59 0.13 -18.56
N ASP A 149 -5.62 -0.71 -18.60
CA ASP A 149 -7.04 -0.32 -18.66
C ASP A 149 -7.65 -0.01 -17.28
N GLN A 150 -6.81 0.05 -16.24
CA GLN A 150 -7.16 0.28 -14.83
C GLN A 150 -8.02 -0.83 -14.19
N SER A 151 -8.06 -2.02 -14.79
CA SER A 151 -8.66 -3.22 -14.20
C SER A 151 -7.72 -3.91 -13.20
N ASP A 152 -8.27 -4.88 -12.44
CA ASP A 152 -7.54 -5.80 -11.55
C ASP A 152 -6.54 -5.13 -10.58
N PRO A 153 -7.02 -4.32 -9.63
CA PRO A 153 -6.16 -3.68 -8.65
C PRO A 153 -5.46 -4.71 -7.74
N LEU A 154 -4.14 -4.56 -7.64
CA LEU A 154 -3.27 -5.30 -6.76
C LEU A 154 -2.65 -4.34 -5.73
N PRO A 155 -2.72 -4.67 -4.41
CA PRO A 155 -2.16 -3.80 -3.39
C PRO A 155 -0.64 -3.74 -3.50
N VAL A 156 -0.09 -2.54 -3.36
CA VAL A 156 1.33 -2.23 -3.27
C VAL A 156 1.62 -1.70 -1.88
N ALA A 157 2.58 -2.30 -1.20
CA ALA A 157 3.04 -1.85 0.12
C ALA A 157 4.56 -1.89 0.17
N LEU A 158 5.20 -0.72 0.15
CA LEU A 158 6.65 -0.60 0.08
C LEU A 158 7.20 0.29 1.20
N ARG A 159 8.25 -0.16 1.87
CA ARG A 159 8.94 0.59 2.92
C ARG A 159 10.33 1.02 2.43
N PRO A 160 10.82 2.21 2.81
CA PRO A 160 12.21 2.58 2.55
C PRO A 160 13.16 1.52 3.12
N ALA A 161 14.14 1.09 2.34
CA ALA A 161 15.12 0.12 2.79
C ALA A 161 15.94 0.68 3.97
N GLY A 162 16.18 -0.14 4.99
CA GLY A 162 16.84 0.30 6.23
C GLY A 162 15.88 0.87 7.28
N SER A 163 14.61 1.12 6.94
CA SER A 163 13.55 1.26 7.94
C SER A 163 13.33 -0.09 8.61
N ALA A 164 13.49 -0.17 9.93
CA ALA A 164 13.32 -1.43 10.66
C ALA A 164 11.95 -2.04 10.34
N SER A 165 11.96 -3.18 9.65
CA SER A 165 10.76 -3.97 9.43
C SER A 165 10.37 -4.57 10.77
N ALA A 166 9.29 -4.09 11.39
CA ALA A 166 8.71 -4.80 12.51
C ALA A 166 8.24 -6.17 11.99
N PRO A 167 8.78 -7.29 12.47
CA PRO A 167 8.32 -8.59 12.04
C PRO A 167 6.85 -8.72 12.46
N SER A 168 5.96 -8.96 11.49
CA SER A 168 4.59 -9.35 11.77
C SER A 168 4.61 -10.76 12.35
N HIS A 169 4.81 -10.86 13.67
CA HIS A 169 4.55 -12.09 14.41
C HIS A 169 3.04 -12.26 14.47
N ALA A 170 2.49 -13.18 13.68
CA ALA A 170 1.21 -13.80 13.99
C ALA A 170 1.29 -14.39 15.42
N PRO A 171 0.28 -14.21 16.30
CA PRO A 171 0.32 -14.76 17.64
C PRO A 171 0.07 -16.27 17.57
N GLY A 172 1.15 -17.03 17.42
CA GLY A 172 1.14 -18.49 17.41
C GLY A 172 1.93 -19.05 18.59
N SER A 173 1.21 -19.48 19.62
CA SER A 173 1.61 -20.52 20.59
C SER A 173 2.82 -20.21 21.49
N GLN A 174 2.57 -19.55 22.63
CA GLN A 174 3.44 -19.69 23.80
C GLN A 174 3.26 -21.07 24.45
N PRO A 175 4.33 -21.84 24.73
CA PRO A 175 4.26 -22.98 25.63
C PRO A 175 4.03 -22.49 27.06
N ALA A 176 3.01 -23.06 27.71
CA ALA A 176 2.74 -22.87 29.12
C ALA A 176 3.91 -23.40 29.97
N VAL A 177 4.48 -22.55 30.83
CA VAL A 177 5.20 -22.99 32.03
C VAL A 177 4.46 -22.47 33.25
N ALA A 178 4.07 -23.44 34.08
CA ALA A 178 3.20 -23.28 35.23
C ALA A 178 3.88 -22.54 36.40
N ALA A 179 3.01 -22.03 37.26
CA ALA A 179 3.28 -21.23 38.44
C ALA A 179 4.16 -21.90 39.52
N GLY A 180 4.93 -21.07 40.23
CA GLY A 180 5.53 -21.35 41.53
C GLY A 180 5.62 -20.06 42.34
N ALA A 181 5.14 -20.11 43.58
CA ALA A 181 4.57 -18.99 44.33
C ALA A 181 5.57 -18.18 45.21
N ARG A 182 5.23 -16.89 45.42
CA ARG A 182 5.31 -16.04 46.64
C ARG A 182 6.66 -15.89 47.37
N GLN A 183 7.10 -14.65 47.57
CA GLN A 183 6.88 -13.90 48.83
C GLN A 183 7.41 -12.45 48.79
N ALA A 184 6.71 -11.57 49.50
CA ALA A 184 7.04 -10.17 49.73
C ALA A 184 7.93 -10.01 50.96
N GLY A 185 8.84 -9.03 50.96
CA GLY A 185 9.59 -8.64 52.16
C GLY A 185 10.64 -7.54 51.95
N VAL A 186 10.27 -6.32 52.39
CA VAL A 186 11.05 -5.34 53.19
C VAL A 186 12.45 -4.87 52.72
N ARG A 187 12.60 -3.53 52.77
CA ARG A 187 13.82 -2.69 52.70
C ARG A 187 15.10 -3.30 53.30
N GLY A 188 16.23 -3.06 52.63
CA GLY A 188 17.58 -3.16 53.22
C GLY A 188 18.64 -2.50 52.33
N GLN A 189 19.30 -1.48 52.87
CA GLN A 189 20.41 -0.72 52.27
C GLN A 189 21.71 -1.55 52.18
N SER A 190 22.55 -1.12 51.24
CA SER A 190 23.93 -1.47 50.86
C SER A 190 24.90 -2.02 51.91
N VAL A 191 25.83 -2.88 51.45
CA VAL A 191 27.18 -3.00 52.01
C VAL A 191 28.26 -3.02 50.91
N ASP A 192 29.26 -2.18 51.15
CA ASP A 192 30.53 -1.94 50.50
C ASP A 192 31.44 -3.15 50.24
N GLY A 193 32.25 -3.03 49.18
CA GLY A 193 33.53 -3.71 48.99
C GLY A 193 33.73 -4.11 47.53
N VAL A 194 34.63 -3.54 46.72
CA VAL A 194 35.88 -2.82 46.96
C VAL A 194 36.24 -2.00 45.71
N ALA A 195 36.77 -0.79 45.92
CA ALA A 195 37.37 0.04 44.89
C ALA A 195 38.74 -0.50 44.46
N ASN A 196 39.12 -0.30 43.20
CA ASN A 196 40.50 0.02 42.85
C ASN A 196 40.57 0.93 41.62
N LEU A 197 41.03 2.15 41.88
CA LEU A 197 41.47 3.18 40.94
C LEU A 197 42.64 2.70 40.08
N ARG A 198 42.75 3.24 38.86
CA ARG A 198 43.98 3.86 38.34
C ARG A 198 43.69 4.65 37.05
N THR A 199 43.76 5.98 37.18
CA THR A 199 44.00 6.90 36.07
C THR A 199 45.50 7.21 36.06
N ALA A 200 46.12 7.13 34.89
CA ALA A 200 47.40 7.72 34.50
C ALA A 200 47.30 7.91 32.97
N GLU A 201 47.55 9.05 32.34
CA GLU A 201 48.01 10.38 32.74
C GLU A 201 47.14 11.45 32.06
#